data_AF-A0A8K0CI64-F1
#
_entry.id   AF-A0A8K0CI64-F1
#
_cell.length_a   1.000
_cell.length_b   1.000
_cell.length_c   1.000
_cell.angle_alpha   90.00
_cell.angle_beta   90.00
_cell.angle_gamma   90.00
#
_symmetry.space_group_name_H-M   'P 1'
#
loop_
_entity.id
_entity.type
_entity.pdbx_description
1 polymer ?
#
loop_
_entity_poly.entity_id
_entity_poly.type
_entity_poly.pdbx_seq_one_letter_code
_entity_poly.pdbx_strand_id
1 'polypeptide(L)'
;MCILSIIIPFANFGRGFIFVDDNTRPHCVQLELDSPTTSYCCGHHGLLTAIVLYVWDKLTRQLQQRLHSPTTLEELGNVLQEEWERISQNFINNLVQGGPRRCLCPRIN
;
A
#
# COMPACT_ATOMS: atom_id res chain seq x y z
N MET A 1 6.21 4.88 16.08
CA MET A 1 7.21 4.94 14.99
C MET A 1 6.71 5.97 13.98
N CYS A 2 7.53 6.93 13.56
CA CYS A 2 7.07 8.00 12.69
C CYS A 2 6.84 7.51 11.25
N ILE A 3 5.59 7.55 10.78
CA ILE A 3 5.27 7.14 9.40
C ILE A 3 5.95 8.04 8.36
N LEU A 4 6.26 9.29 8.73
CA LEU A 4 7.04 10.23 7.92
C LEU A 4 8.40 9.67 7.50
N SER A 5 9.11 8.97 8.38
CA SER A 5 10.42 8.37 8.06
C SER A 5 10.31 7.26 7.02
N ILE A 6 9.13 6.66 6.88
CA ILE A 6 8.83 5.64 5.87
C ILE A 6 8.40 6.32 4.56
N ILE A 7 7.63 7.40 4.61
CA ILE A 7 7.06 8.07 3.43
C ILE A 7 8.06 9.01 2.74
N ILE A 8 8.85 9.77 3.49
CA ILE A 8 9.78 10.80 2.96
C ILE A 8 10.73 10.25 1.88
N PRO A 9 11.33 9.05 2.02
CA PRO A 9 12.15 8.45 0.95
C PRO A 9 11.40 8.29 -0.39
N PHE A 10 10.07 8.14 -0.34
CA PHE A 10 9.21 7.98 -1.51
C PHE A 10 8.61 9.32 -2.00
N ALA A 11 8.72 10.40 -1.24
CA ALA A 11 8.24 11.73 -1.67
C ALA A 11 9.00 12.27 -2.91
N ASN A 12 10.14 11.67 -3.27
CA ASN A 12 10.90 11.95 -4.49
C ASN A 12 10.27 11.36 -5.78
N PHE A 13 9.10 10.70 -5.71
CA PHE A 13 8.37 10.23 -6.91
C PHE A 13 7.86 11.34 -7.84
N GLY A 14 8.08 12.61 -7.46
CA GLY A 14 7.84 13.77 -8.33
C GLY A 14 6.61 14.56 -7.94
N ARG A 15 6.34 15.62 -8.73
CA ARG A 15 5.25 16.56 -8.48
C ARG A 15 3.89 15.88 -8.68
N GLY A 16 3.02 15.94 -7.66
CA GLY A 16 1.69 15.33 -7.70
C GLY A 16 1.62 13.90 -7.18
N PHE A 17 2.61 13.45 -6.40
CA PHE A 17 2.52 12.18 -5.68
C PHE A 17 1.34 12.19 -4.71
N ILE A 18 0.47 11.18 -4.80
CA ILE A 18 -0.65 10.99 -3.90
C ILE A 18 -0.30 9.88 -2.93
N PHE A 19 -0.18 10.23 -1.65
CA PHE A 19 -0.09 9.25 -0.58
C PHE A 19 -1.51 8.95 -0.08
N VAL A 20 -1.86 7.66 -0.05
CA VAL A 20 -3.14 7.18 0.48
C VAL A 20 -2.80 6.25 1.64
N ASP A 21 -3.49 6.42 2.77
CA ASP A 21 -3.37 5.52 3.94
C ASP A 21 -4.75 5.26 4.57
N ASP A 22 -4.83 4.30 5.50
CA ASP A 22 -5.97 4.14 6.38
C ASP A 22 -5.87 5.23 7.46
N ASN A 23 -6.99 5.81 7.85
CA ASN A 23 -6.98 6.97 8.75
C ASN A 23 -6.74 6.55 10.21
N THR A 24 -5.81 5.63 10.47
CA THR A 24 -5.50 5.16 11.81
C THR A 24 -4.84 6.28 12.61
N ARG A 25 -5.34 6.51 13.83
CA ARG A 25 -5.00 7.66 14.69
C ARG A 25 -3.50 7.96 14.83
N PRO A 26 -2.58 6.97 14.90
CA PRO A 26 -1.15 7.24 14.97
C PRO A 26 -0.59 7.91 13.70
N HIS A 27 -1.22 7.69 12.54
CA HIS A 27 -0.75 8.18 11.25
C HIS A 27 -1.27 9.60 10.98
N CYS A 28 -2.52 9.89 11.33
CA CYS A 28 -3.17 11.18 11.06
C CYS A 28 -2.52 12.36 11.79
N VAL A 29 -2.08 12.16 13.03
CA VAL A 29 -1.51 13.23 13.87
C VAL A 29 -0.13 13.67 13.37
N GLN A 30 0.56 12.83 12.61
CA GLN A 30 1.90 13.12 12.09
C GLN A 30 1.92 13.63 10.66
N LEU A 31 0.79 13.61 9.97
CA LEU A 31 0.70 13.89 8.53
C LEU A 31 0.28 15.34 8.20
N GLU A 32 0.26 16.25 9.18
CA GLU A 32 0.30 17.71 8.92
C GLU A 32 1.65 18.08 8.29
N LEU A 33 1.87 17.72 7.02
CA LEU A 33 3.03 18.14 6.25
C LEU A 33 2.76 19.45 5.52
N ASP A 34 3.58 20.45 5.81
CA ASP A 34 3.83 21.64 4.98
C ASP A 34 4.61 21.30 3.68
N SER A 35 4.20 20.26 2.94
CA SER A 35 4.84 19.85 1.68
C SER A 35 3.96 20.18 0.47
N PRO A 36 4.40 21.06 -0.45
CA PRO A 36 3.60 21.45 -1.62
C PRO A 36 3.52 20.38 -2.72
N THR A 37 4.13 19.21 -2.51
CA THR A 37 4.32 18.19 -3.57
C THR A 37 3.50 16.92 -3.33
N THR A 38 2.98 16.74 -2.11
CA THR A 38 2.30 15.52 -1.67
C THR A 38 0.84 15.82 -1.38
N SER A 39 -0.07 15.30 -2.22
CA SER A 39 -1.49 15.32 -1.91
C SER A 39 -1.80 14.14 -1.01
N TYR A 40 -2.28 14.41 0.20
CA TYR A 40 -2.75 13.36 1.11
C TYR A 40 -4.24 13.15 0.89
N CYS A 41 -4.62 11.95 0.48
CA CYS A 41 -6.01 11.55 0.49
C CYS A 41 -6.22 10.59 1.66
N CYS A 42 -6.88 11.09 2.72
CA CYS A 42 -7.59 10.21 3.65
C CYS A 42 -8.66 9.49 2.82
N GLY A 43 -8.35 8.29 2.35
CA GLY A 43 -9.31 7.51 1.59
C GLY A 43 -10.54 7.29 2.46
N HIS A 44 -11.73 7.55 1.92
CA HIS A 44 -12.91 6.88 2.45
C HIS A 44 -12.57 5.39 2.52
N HIS A 45 -12.88 4.75 3.65
CA HIS A 45 -12.45 3.41 4.08
C HIS A 45 -12.45 2.28 3.03
N GLY A 46 -12.98 2.48 1.82
CA GLY A 46 -13.03 1.49 0.74
C GLY A 46 -11.77 1.39 -0.15
N LEU A 47 -11.17 2.50 -0.60
CA LEU A 47 -10.19 2.43 -1.71
C LEU A 47 -8.86 1.80 -1.30
N LEU A 48 -8.22 2.36 -0.27
CA LEU A 48 -6.96 1.84 0.25
C LEU A 48 -7.14 0.44 0.81
N THR A 49 -8.16 0.27 1.64
CA THR A 49 -8.50 -1.02 2.25
C THR A 49 -8.66 -2.09 1.18
N ALA A 50 -9.34 -1.81 0.06
CA ALA A 50 -9.44 -2.79 -1.02
C ALA A 50 -8.07 -3.14 -1.63
N ILE A 51 -7.26 -2.16 -2.04
CA ILE A 51 -5.96 -2.43 -2.69
C ILE A 51 -5.04 -3.22 -1.77
N VAL A 52 -4.90 -2.76 -0.52
CA VAL A 52 -4.04 -3.39 0.50
C VAL A 52 -4.54 -4.79 0.83
N LEU A 53 -5.85 -4.98 1.05
CA LEU A 53 -6.41 -6.31 1.30
C LEU A 53 -6.21 -7.29 0.13
N TYR A 54 -6.40 -6.85 -1.12
CA TYR A 54 -6.20 -7.74 -2.28
C TYR A 54 -4.74 -8.16 -2.44
N VAL A 55 -3.80 -7.26 -2.17
CA VAL A 55 -2.37 -7.57 -2.16
C VAL A 55 -2.05 -8.57 -1.05
N TRP A 56 -2.56 -8.34 0.17
CA TRP A 56 -2.36 -9.25 1.30
C TRP A 56 -2.97 -10.63 1.07
N ASP A 57 -4.18 -10.71 0.51
CA ASP A 57 -4.82 -11.98 0.15
C ASP A 57 -3.96 -12.76 -0.86
N LYS A 58 -3.42 -12.07 -1.87
CA LYS A 58 -2.54 -12.71 -2.85
C LYS A 58 -1.25 -13.26 -2.21
N LEU A 59 -0.57 -12.46 -1.40
CA LEU A 59 0.63 -12.90 -0.67
C LEU A 59 0.34 -14.10 0.24
N THR A 60 -0.78 -14.04 0.97
CA THR A 60 -1.17 -15.10 1.91
C THR A 60 -1.50 -16.40 1.17
N ARG A 61 -2.18 -16.34 0.03
CA ARG A 61 -2.45 -17.52 -0.81
C ARG A 61 -1.18 -18.13 -1.37
N GLN A 62 -0.25 -17.30 -1.85
CA GLN A 62 1.04 -17.78 -2.34
C GLN A 62 1.84 -18.45 -1.23
N LEU A 63 1.86 -17.84 -0.04
CA LEU A 63 2.50 -18.40 1.15
C LEU A 63 1.93 -19.77 1.51
N GLN A 64 0.60 -19.92 1.52
CA GLN A 64 -0.09 -21.18 1.81
C GLN A 64 0.17 -22.29 0.77
N GLN A 65 0.51 -21.92 -0.47
CA GLN A 65 0.82 -22.87 -1.54
C GLN A 65 2.28 -23.33 -1.54
N ARG A 66 3.15 -22.74 -0.71
CA ARG A 66 4.55 -23.15 -0.66
C ARG A 66 4.67 -24.53 0.00
N LEU A 67 5.56 -25.35 -0.58
CA LEU A 67 5.87 -26.69 -0.08
C LEU A 67 6.46 -26.67 1.34
N HIS A 68 7.20 -25.59 1.67
CA HIS A 68 7.82 -25.40 2.97
C HIS A 68 7.20 -24.18 3.64
N SER A 69 6.53 -24.42 4.78
CA SER A 69 6.04 -23.34 5.62
C SER A 69 7.21 -22.69 6.36
N PRO A 70 7.32 -21.36 6.38
CA PRO A 70 8.35 -20.69 7.17
C PRO A 70 8.13 -20.99 8.65
N THR A 71 9.22 -21.33 9.34
CA THR A 71 9.22 -21.71 10.76
C THR A 71 9.81 -20.61 11.64
N THR A 72 10.56 -19.68 11.05
CA THR A 72 11.15 -18.53 11.73
C THR A 72 10.63 -17.20 11.16
N LEU A 73 10.79 -16.11 11.92
CA LEU A 73 10.42 -14.77 11.46
C LEU A 73 11.27 -14.32 10.27
N GLU A 74 12.54 -14.70 10.26
CA GLU A 74 13.46 -14.40 9.15
C GLU A 74 13.05 -15.13 7.87
N GLU A 75 12.73 -16.42 7.95
CA GLU A 75 12.20 -17.19 6.83
C GLU A 75 10.89 -16.59 6.32
N LEU A 76 9.98 -16.19 7.21
CA LEU A 76 8.74 -15.53 6.82
C LEU A 76 9.01 -14.22 6.07
N GLY A 77 9.94 -13.40 6.55
CA GLY A 77 10.35 -12.16 5.88
C GLY A 77 10.89 -12.40 4.47
N ASN A 78 11.81 -13.36 4.33
CA ASN A 78 12.40 -13.72 3.05
C ASN A 78 11.34 -14.26 2.07
N VAL A 79 10.47 -15.16 2.54
CA VAL A 79 9.41 -15.74 1.72
C VAL A 79 8.40 -14.69 1.27
N LEU A 80 8.00 -13.77 2.16
CA LEU A 80 7.09 -12.68 1.79
C LEU A 80 7.72 -11.75 0.75
N GLN A 81 9.02 -11.47 0.85
CA GLN A 81 9.73 -10.69 -0.15
C GLN A 81 9.79 -11.41 -1.50
N GLU A 82 10.08 -12.70 -1.53
CA GLU A 82 10.06 -13.50 -2.77
C GLU A 82 8.68 -13.51 -3.42
N GLU A 83 7.61 -13.72 -2.64
CA GLU A 83 6.25 -13.70 -3.18
C GLU A 83 5.83 -12.30 -3.63
N TRP A 84 6.28 -11.25 -2.94
CA TRP A 84 6.09 -9.86 -3.37
C TRP A 84 6.73 -9.59 -4.73
N GLU A 85 7.97 -10.01 -4.93
CA GLU A 85 8.69 -9.85 -6.20
C GLU A 85 8.02 -10.63 -7.35
N ARG A 86 7.28 -11.71 -7.04
CA ARG A 86 6.49 -12.48 -8.01
C ARG A 86 5.18 -11.81 -8.41
N ILE A 87 4.68 -10.84 -7.64
CA ILE A 87 3.48 -10.11 -8.01
C ILE A 87 3.78 -9.23 -9.23
N SER A 88 3.14 -9.54 -10.36
CA SER A 88 3.33 -8.76 -11.58
C SER A 88 2.90 -7.30 -11.41
N GLN A 89 3.68 -6.37 -11.98
CA GLN A 89 3.32 -4.95 -12.00
C GLN A 89 1.97 -4.71 -12.69
N ASN A 90 1.60 -5.53 -13.68
CA ASN A 90 0.28 -5.48 -14.30
C ASN A 90 -0.85 -5.76 -13.29
N PHE A 91 -0.65 -6.67 -12.35
CA PHE A 91 -1.64 -6.92 -11.29
C PHE A 91 -1.80 -5.69 -10.38
N ILE A 92 -0.69 -5.09 -9.95
CA ILE A 92 -0.71 -3.86 -9.15
C ILE A 92 -1.38 -2.71 -9.91
N ASN A 93 -0.99 -2.49 -11.17
CA ASN A 93 -1.57 -1.46 -12.03
C ASN A 93 -3.09 -1.66 -12.21
N ASN A 94 -3.54 -2.90 -12.41
CA ASN A 94 -4.97 -3.21 -12.51
C ASN A 94 -5.72 -2.95 -11.21
N LEU A 95 -5.11 -3.19 -10.05
CA LEU A 95 -5.72 -2.86 -8.75
C LEU A 95 -5.83 -1.35 -8.54
N VAL A 96 -4.76 -0.60 -8.83
CA VAL A 96 -4.72 0.86 -8.70
C VAL A 96 -5.70 1.52 -9.67
N GLN A 97 -5.73 1.10 -10.92
CA GLN A 97 -6.66 1.63 -11.94
C GLN A 97 -8.10 1.13 -11.76
N GLY A 98 -8.28 -0.04 -11.15
CA GLY A 98 -9.58 -0.65 -10.87
C GLY A 98 -10.23 -0.13 -9.58
N GLY A 99 -9.43 0.36 -8.63
CA GLY A 99 -9.88 0.93 -7.37
C GLY A 99 -10.94 2.04 -7.51
N PRO A 100 -10.75 3.05 -8.38
CA PRO A 100 -11.74 4.11 -8.64
C PRO A 100 -13.09 3.61 -9.17
N ARG A 101 -13.16 2.40 -9.76
CA ARG A 101 -14.43 1.81 -10.23
C ARG A 101 -15.17 1.05 -9.12
N ARG A 102 -14.47 0.64 -8.06
CA ARG A 102 -15.02 -0.13 -6.93
C ARG A 102 -15.33 0.74 -5.72
N CYS A 103 -14.80 1.96 -5.68
CA CYS A 103 -15.04 2.93 -4.62
C CYS A 103 -15.28 4.30 -5.24
N LEU A 104 -16.37 4.96 -4.83
CA LEU A 104 -16.71 6.35 -5.14
C LEU A 104 -15.66 7.31 -4.57
N CYS A 105 -14.47 7.35 -5.16
CA CYS A 105 -13.55 8.47 -4.95
C CYS A 105 -13.77 9.42 -6.13
N PRO A 106 -14.25 10.66 -5.91
CA PRO A 106 -14.39 11.64 -6.97
C PRO A 106 -13.02 11.83 -7.63
N ARG A 107 -12.99 11.88 -8.97
CA ARG A 107 -11.80 12.34 -9.69
C ARG A 107 -11.39 13.69 -9.10
N ILE A 108 -10.18 13.75 -8.57
CA ILE A 108 -9.55 15.01 -8.24
C ILE A 108 -9.12 15.60 -9.59
N ASN A 109 -9.87 16.59 -10.05
CA ASN A 109 -9.50 17.45 -11.19
C ASN A 109 -8.50 18.50 -10.72
#